data_AF-A0A2S0N8C3-F1
#
_entry.id   AF-A0A2S0N8C3-F1
#
_cell.length_a   1.000
_cell.length_b   1.000
_cell.length_c   1.000
_cell.angle_alpha   90.00
_cell.angle_beta   90.00
_cell.angle_gamma   90.00
#
_symmetry.space_group_name_H-M   'P 1'
#
loop_
_entity.id
_entity.type
_entity.pdbx_description
1 polymer ?
#
loop_
_entity_poly.entity_id
_entity_poly.type
_entity_poly.pdbx_seq_one_letter_code
_entity_poly.pdbx_strand_id
1 'polypeptide(L)'
;MHAPSFTVGLVLLLAAVPAAAPAAAQRAATPVAAEDCQAVARSLSEATGIAVRAATGPARTVDDRAPRGEACVVTGTATGLTRRFGEVSDRLVAALRGWRHDVPFDADGPMSLVRRYSRDGVSVIVFLETENPPGTCADVPIGDCRVPLRRWTWTLKAAAYR
;
A
#
# COMPACT_ATOMS: atom_id res chain seq x y z
N MET A 1 15.89 9.82 -81.90
CA MET A 1 15.91 10.74 -80.73
C MET A 1 14.58 10.57 -80.00
N HIS A 2 14.52 9.74 -78.97
CA HIS A 2 13.36 9.56 -78.08
C HIS A 2 13.89 9.52 -76.65
N ALA A 3 13.49 10.48 -75.83
CA ALA A 3 13.88 10.59 -74.43
C ALA A 3 12.85 9.87 -73.53
N PRO A 4 13.26 9.15 -72.48
CA PRO A 4 12.33 8.60 -71.49
C PRO A 4 11.99 9.62 -70.40
N SER A 5 10.69 9.76 -70.13
CA SER A 5 10.16 10.51 -68.99
C SER A 5 10.25 9.67 -67.71
N PHE A 6 10.96 10.17 -66.70
CA PHE A 6 10.96 9.61 -65.35
C PHE A 6 9.99 10.40 -64.46
N THR A 7 8.94 9.73 -63.98
CA THR A 7 8.03 10.27 -62.96
C THR A 7 8.54 9.84 -61.59
N VAL A 8 9.04 10.79 -60.80
CA VAL A 8 9.44 10.56 -59.40
C VAL A 8 8.21 10.71 -58.51
N GLY A 9 7.75 9.60 -57.93
CA GLY A 9 6.68 9.58 -56.93
C GLY A 9 7.20 9.93 -55.54
N LEU A 10 6.70 11.02 -54.97
CA LEU A 10 6.94 11.46 -53.60
C LEU A 10 6.18 10.57 -52.61
N VAL A 11 6.88 9.75 -51.83
CA VAL A 11 6.30 8.97 -50.73
C VAL A 11 6.27 9.85 -49.48
N LEU A 12 5.08 10.30 -49.06
CA LEU A 12 4.87 10.92 -47.75
C LEU A 12 4.89 9.84 -46.65
N LEU A 13 5.94 9.85 -45.83
CA LEU A 13 5.99 9.09 -44.57
C LEU A 13 5.16 9.83 -43.50
N LEU A 14 3.96 9.31 -43.23
CA LEU A 14 3.15 9.69 -42.06
C LEU A 14 3.81 9.13 -40.79
N ALA A 15 4.51 9.98 -40.04
CA ALA A 15 4.99 9.66 -38.70
C ALA A 15 3.79 9.58 -37.74
N ALA A 16 3.43 8.38 -37.30
CA ALA A 16 2.47 8.18 -36.22
C ALA A 16 3.10 8.63 -34.90
N VAL A 17 2.64 9.77 -34.37
CA VAL A 17 3.01 10.22 -33.02
C VAL A 17 2.22 9.38 -32.01
N PRO A 18 2.87 8.63 -31.10
CA PRO A 18 2.15 7.89 -30.07
C PRO A 18 1.46 8.89 -29.13
N ALA A 19 0.13 8.90 -29.15
CA ALA A 19 -0.67 9.65 -28.18
C ALA A 19 -0.44 9.04 -26.79
N ALA A 20 0.33 9.75 -25.95
CA ALA A 20 0.42 9.42 -24.54
C ALA A 20 -0.99 9.54 -23.93
N ALA A 21 -1.56 8.44 -23.46
CA ALA A 21 -2.84 8.44 -22.78
C ALA A 21 -2.76 9.39 -21.57
N PRO A 22 -3.79 10.22 -21.31
CA PRO A 22 -3.80 11.06 -20.12
C PRO A 22 -3.72 10.15 -18.89
N ALA A 23 -2.73 10.38 -18.03
CA ALA A 23 -2.65 9.76 -16.72
C ALA A 23 -3.97 10.04 -16.00
N ALA A 24 -4.76 8.98 -15.75
CA ALA A 24 -6.03 9.11 -15.04
C ALA A 24 -5.79 9.88 -13.74
N ALA A 25 -6.38 11.07 -13.63
CA ALA A 25 -6.28 11.87 -12.43
C ALA A 25 -6.87 11.06 -11.27
N GLN A 26 -6.01 10.52 -10.41
CA GLN A 26 -6.45 9.84 -9.20
C GLN A 26 -7.26 10.84 -8.37
N ARG A 27 -8.53 10.51 -8.10
CA ARG A 27 -9.38 11.34 -7.22
C ARG A 27 -8.67 11.53 -5.89
N ALA A 28 -8.72 12.77 -5.38
CA ALA A 28 -8.20 13.08 -4.07
C ALA A 28 -8.97 12.31 -2.99
N ALA A 29 -8.25 11.83 -1.99
CA ALA A 29 -8.78 11.18 -0.81
C ALA A 29 -9.65 12.16 -0.02
N THR A 30 -10.80 11.67 0.41
CA THR A 30 -11.62 12.31 1.44
C THR A 30 -11.74 11.41 2.65
N PRO A 31 -11.62 11.94 3.89
CA PRO A 31 -11.68 11.11 5.08
C PRO A 31 -13.06 10.46 5.22
N VAL A 32 -13.07 9.21 5.67
CA VAL A 32 -14.32 8.53 6.07
C VAL A 32 -14.95 9.19 7.29
N ALA A 33 -16.19 8.86 7.59
CA ALA A 33 -16.85 9.32 8.82
C ALA A 33 -16.06 8.86 10.06
N ALA A 34 -16.13 9.63 11.15
CA ALA A 34 -15.40 9.34 12.37
C ALA A 34 -15.75 7.95 12.94
N GLU A 35 -17.00 7.52 12.83
CA GLU A 35 -17.46 6.20 13.25
C GLU A 35 -16.82 5.06 12.42
N ASP A 36 -16.78 5.21 11.10
CA ASP A 36 -16.12 4.27 10.19
C ASP A 36 -14.61 4.20 10.48
N CYS A 37 -14.00 5.36 10.74
CA CYS A 37 -12.60 5.49 11.11
C CYS A 37 -12.28 4.69 12.39
N GLN A 38 -13.11 4.84 13.43
CA GLN A 38 -12.96 4.11 14.68
C GLN A 38 -13.23 2.60 14.52
N ALA A 39 -14.18 2.22 13.67
CA ALA A 39 -14.45 0.81 13.37
C ALA A 39 -13.26 0.13 12.67
N VAL A 40 -12.66 0.81 11.69
CA VAL A 40 -11.42 0.34 11.03
C VAL A 40 -10.29 0.23 12.06
N ALA A 41 -10.05 1.29 12.84
CA ALA A 41 -8.99 1.29 13.84
C ALA A 41 -9.12 0.13 14.85
N ARG A 42 -10.33 -0.11 15.37
CA ARG A 42 -10.59 -1.21 16.30
C ARG A 42 -10.33 -2.57 15.66
N SER A 43 -10.86 -2.81 14.46
CA SER A 43 -10.67 -4.07 13.73
C SER A 43 -9.17 -4.37 13.51
N LEU A 44 -8.40 -3.37 13.10
CA LEU A 44 -6.95 -3.51 12.89
C LEU A 44 -6.20 -3.76 14.21
N SER A 45 -6.57 -3.06 15.27
CA SER A 45 -6.00 -3.24 16.62
C SER A 45 -6.24 -4.65 17.15
N GLU A 46 -7.47 -5.15 17.06
CA GLU A 46 -7.85 -6.50 17.51
C GLU A 46 -7.16 -7.59 16.70
N ALA A 47 -7.06 -7.42 15.38
CA ALA A 47 -6.42 -8.38 14.50
C ALA A 47 -4.93 -8.54 14.77
N THR A 48 -4.24 -7.41 14.99
CA THR A 48 -2.78 -7.38 15.12
C THR A 48 -2.31 -7.51 16.56
N GLY A 49 -3.12 -7.10 17.54
CA GLY A 49 -2.69 -6.91 18.93
C GLY A 49 -1.87 -5.65 19.15
N ILE A 50 -1.82 -4.73 18.17
CA ILE A 50 -1.12 -3.45 18.25
C ILE A 50 -2.14 -2.39 18.66
N ALA A 51 -1.91 -1.71 19.78
CA ALA A 51 -2.74 -0.56 20.14
C ALA A 51 -2.55 0.58 19.13
N VAL A 52 -3.65 1.09 18.59
CA VAL A 52 -3.63 2.14 17.57
C VAL A 52 -4.31 3.42 18.03
N ARG A 53 -3.97 4.51 17.34
CA ARG A 53 -4.67 5.80 17.39
C ARG A 53 -5.17 6.13 16.00
N ALA A 54 -6.33 6.78 15.92
CA ALA A 54 -6.92 7.22 14.67
C ALA A 54 -7.10 8.74 14.68
N ALA A 55 -6.69 9.41 13.61
CA ALA A 55 -6.84 10.85 13.43
C ALA A 55 -6.99 11.18 11.94
N THR A 56 -7.60 12.32 11.62
CA THR A 56 -7.57 12.82 10.24
C THR A 56 -6.18 13.34 9.91
N GLY A 57 -5.66 12.98 8.74
CA GLY A 57 -4.37 13.45 8.25
C GLY A 57 -4.12 13.06 6.80
N PRO A 58 -2.96 13.39 6.23
CA PRO A 58 -2.68 13.11 4.82
C PRO A 58 -2.64 11.60 4.56
N ALA A 59 -3.34 11.12 3.53
CA ALA A 59 -3.37 9.69 3.20
C ALA A 59 -1.96 9.10 2.91
N ARG A 60 -1.08 9.93 2.34
CA ARG A 60 0.31 9.58 2.01
C ARG A 60 1.24 9.39 3.20
N THR A 61 0.78 9.65 4.42
CA THR A 61 1.55 9.28 5.63
C THR A 61 1.70 7.76 5.79
N VAL A 62 0.86 6.98 5.10
CA VAL A 62 0.85 5.51 5.15
C VAL A 62 1.66 4.89 4.03
N ASP A 63 1.47 5.36 2.79
CA ASP A 63 2.19 4.92 1.59
C ASP A 63 2.17 6.05 0.55
N ASP A 64 3.30 6.34 -0.11
CA ASP A 64 3.42 7.45 -1.07
C ASP A 64 2.56 7.27 -2.34
N ARG A 65 2.18 6.03 -2.66
CA ARG A 65 1.28 5.68 -3.76
C ARG A 65 -0.18 5.94 -3.41
N ALA A 66 -0.50 6.28 -2.14
CA ALA A 66 -1.83 6.69 -1.74
C ALA A 66 -2.27 7.97 -2.49
N PRO A 67 -3.58 8.14 -2.74
CA PRO A 67 -4.10 9.37 -3.32
C PRO A 67 -3.72 10.59 -2.48
N ARG A 68 -3.59 11.75 -3.14
CA ARG A 68 -3.41 13.03 -2.43
C ARG A 68 -4.69 13.35 -1.65
N GLY A 69 -4.59 14.15 -0.58
CA GLY A 69 -5.73 14.55 0.23
C GLY A 69 -5.68 13.95 1.64
N GLU A 70 -6.79 14.09 2.36
CA GLU A 70 -6.91 13.63 3.74
C GLU A 70 -7.63 12.28 3.85
N ALA A 71 -7.27 11.51 4.86
CA ALA A 71 -7.84 10.23 5.21
C ALA A 71 -7.99 10.13 6.73
N CYS A 72 -8.78 9.16 7.18
CA CYS A 72 -8.60 8.63 8.53
C CYS A 72 -7.29 7.85 8.57
N VAL A 73 -6.29 8.39 9.25
CA VAL A 73 -4.98 7.76 9.45
C VAL A 73 -4.98 7.04 10.79
N VAL A 74 -4.75 5.73 10.73
CA VAL A 74 -4.58 4.85 11.89
C VAL A 74 -3.11 4.54 12.04
N THR A 75 -2.54 4.73 13.23
CA THR A 75 -1.14 4.40 13.52
C THR A 75 -0.99 3.70 14.85
N GLY A 76 -0.07 2.75 14.93
CA GLY A 76 0.26 2.06 16.15
C GLY A 76 1.65 1.46 16.10
N THR A 77 2.27 1.35 17.26
CA THR A 77 3.52 0.60 17.44
C THR A 77 3.40 -0.33 18.63
N ALA A 78 4.07 -1.48 18.56
CA ALA A 78 4.12 -2.43 19.67
C ALA A 78 5.48 -3.11 19.76
N THR A 79 5.83 -3.51 20.97
CA THR A 79 6.87 -4.50 21.28
C THR A 79 6.24 -5.57 22.16
N GLY A 80 6.95 -6.67 22.41
CA GLY A 80 6.45 -7.74 23.27
C GLY A 80 5.58 -8.80 22.59
N LEU A 81 5.19 -8.60 21.33
CA LEU A 81 4.45 -9.59 20.56
C LEU A 81 5.31 -10.83 20.28
N THR A 82 4.75 -12.02 20.49
CA THR A 82 5.44 -13.31 20.29
C THR A 82 5.05 -14.03 19.01
N ARG A 83 4.17 -13.43 18.20
CA ARG A 83 3.64 -14.02 16.97
C ARG A 83 4.58 -13.77 15.79
N ARG A 84 4.57 -14.68 14.82
CA ARG A 84 5.32 -14.50 13.56
C ARG A 84 4.61 -13.48 12.67
N PHE A 85 5.37 -12.83 11.78
CA PHE A 85 4.82 -11.86 10.81
C PHE A 85 3.68 -12.43 9.97
N GLY A 86 3.87 -13.63 9.40
CA GLY A 86 2.82 -14.31 8.62
C GLY A 86 1.51 -14.47 9.39
N GLU A 87 1.56 -14.86 10.67
CA GLU A 87 0.35 -15.03 11.50
C GLU A 87 -0.38 -13.70 11.74
N VAL A 88 0.36 -12.60 11.93
CA VAL A 88 -0.22 -11.26 12.13
C VAL A 88 -0.81 -10.74 10.82
N SER A 89 -0.10 -10.95 9.70
CA SER A 89 -0.57 -10.66 8.34
C SER A 89 -1.87 -11.40 8.03
N ASP A 90 -1.95 -12.70 8.30
CA ASP A 90 -3.15 -13.50 8.02
C ASP A 90 -4.36 -13.03 8.82
N ARG A 91 -4.16 -12.65 10.09
CA ARG A 91 -5.21 -12.06 10.92
C ARG A 91 -5.67 -10.71 10.39
N LEU A 92 -4.74 -9.88 9.94
CA LEU A 92 -5.04 -8.59 9.33
C LEU A 92 -5.90 -8.76 8.06
N VAL A 93 -5.55 -9.73 7.20
CA VAL A 93 -6.35 -10.09 6.02
C VAL A 93 -7.74 -10.57 6.43
N ALA A 94 -7.83 -11.43 7.45
CA ALA A 94 -9.11 -11.92 7.96
C ALA A 94 -10.01 -10.80 8.50
N ALA A 95 -9.44 -9.77 9.11
CA ALA A 95 -10.16 -8.60 9.61
C ALA A 95 -10.79 -7.74 8.51
N LEU A 96 -10.27 -7.86 7.28
CA LEU A 96 -10.79 -7.20 6.08
C LEU A 96 -11.52 -8.16 5.15
N ARG A 97 -11.90 -9.35 5.65
CA ARG A 97 -12.74 -10.28 4.90
C ARG A 97 -14.05 -9.61 4.49
N GLY A 98 -14.45 -9.80 3.23
CA GLY A 98 -15.62 -9.13 2.64
C GLY A 98 -15.32 -7.76 2.03
N TRP A 99 -14.09 -7.26 2.15
CA TRP A 99 -13.60 -6.18 1.31
C TRP A 99 -13.00 -6.75 0.03
N ARG A 100 -13.11 -6.00 -1.07
CA ARG A 100 -12.41 -6.33 -2.32
C ARG A 100 -10.94 -5.93 -2.19
N HIS A 101 -10.06 -6.92 -2.30
CA HIS A 101 -8.62 -6.74 -2.30
C HIS A 101 -8.13 -6.21 -3.67
N ASP A 102 -7.38 -5.12 -3.66
CA ASP A 102 -6.76 -4.48 -4.83
C ASP A 102 -5.32 -5.01 -4.99
N VAL A 103 -5.21 -6.26 -5.48
CA VAL A 103 -3.93 -6.99 -5.62
C VAL A 103 -2.84 -6.20 -6.35
N PRO A 104 -3.12 -5.43 -7.43
CA PRO A 104 -2.10 -4.60 -8.07
C PRO A 104 -1.43 -3.54 -7.17
N PHE A 105 -2.02 -3.20 -6.02
CA PHE A 105 -1.44 -2.28 -5.06
C PHE A 105 -0.45 -2.95 -4.09
N ASP A 106 -0.50 -4.28 -4.00
CA ASP A 106 0.26 -5.02 -3.00
C ASP A 106 1.77 -4.83 -3.16
N ALA A 107 2.44 -4.68 -2.02
CA ALA A 107 3.89 -4.71 -1.93
C ALA A 107 4.27 -5.51 -0.69
N ASP A 108 4.72 -6.75 -0.89
CA ASP A 108 5.16 -7.62 0.19
C ASP A 108 6.70 -7.64 0.24
N GLY A 109 7.24 -7.47 1.44
CA GLY A 109 8.64 -7.69 1.79
C GLY A 109 8.77 -8.84 2.81
N PRO A 110 10.00 -9.23 3.19
CA PRO A 110 10.20 -10.32 4.14
C PRO A 110 9.52 -10.09 5.50
N MET A 111 9.50 -8.83 5.98
CA MET A 111 8.94 -8.43 7.28
C MET A 111 8.05 -7.20 7.18
N SER A 112 7.56 -6.89 5.98
CA SER A 112 6.66 -5.77 5.73
C SER A 112 5.65 -6.12 4.65
N LEU A 113 4.49 -5.48 4.69
CA LEU A 113 3.49 -5.55 3.64
C LEU A 113 2.79 -4.20 3.50
N VAL A 114 2.34 -3.93 2.29
CA VAL A 114 1.34 -2.91 1.98
C VAL A 114 0.25 -3.56 1.17
N ARG A 115 -1.01 -3.32 1.55
CA ARG A 115 -2.18 -3.84 0.84
C ARG A 115 -3.28 -2.81 0.78
N ARG A 116 -4.10 -2.88 -0.27
CA ARG A 116 -5.28 -2.02 -0.40
C ARG A 116 -6.55 -2.84 -0.52
N TYR A 117 -7.58 -2.39 0.18
CA TYR A 117 -8.91 -2.99 0.20
C TYR A 117 -9.96 -1.94 -0.11
N SER A 118 -11.10 -2.35 -0.63
CA SER A 118 -12.22 -1.45 -0.91
C SER A 118 -13.57 -2.10 -0.67
N ARG A 119 -14.53 -1.35 -0.12
CA ARG A 119 -15.91 -1.78 0.15
C ARG A 119 -16.81 -0.55 0.21
N ASP A 120 -17.97 -0.60 -0.46
CA ASP A 120 -19.01 0.45 -0.39
C ASP A 120 -18.50 1.88 -0.64
N GLY A 121 -17.60 2.03 -1.61
CA GLY A 121 -16.99 3.33 -1.95
C GLY A 121 -15.90 3.80 -0.98
N VAL A 122 -15.58 3.03 0.06
CA VAL A 122 -14.44 3.26 0.96
C VAL A 122 -13.26 2.43 0.49
N SER A 123 -12.06 3.02 0.53
CA SER A 123 -10.77 2.35 0.39
C SER A 123 -10.02 2.37 1.71
N VAL A 124 -9.29 1.29 2.01
CA VAL A 124 -8.33 1.22 3.12
C VAL A 124 -7.00 0.74 2.57
N ILE A 125 -5.94 1.52 2.77
CA ILE A 125 -4.55 1.07 2.58
C ILE A 125 -4.02 0.69 3.96
N VAL A 126 -3.38 -0.47 4.08
CA VAL A 126 -2.73 -0.92 5.31
C VAL A 126 -1.27 -1.21 5.04
N PHE A 127 -0.39 -0.66 5.88
CA PHE A 127 1.03 -0.97 5.99
C PHE A 127 1.26 -1.67 7.33
N LEU A 128 1.90 -2.84 7.29
CA LEU A 128 2.34 -3.56 8.48
C LEU A 128 3.81 -3.89 8.30
N GLU A 129 4.62 -3.63 9.32
CA GLU A 129 6.04 -3.94 9.33
C GLU A 129 6.47 -4.43 10.71
N THR A 130 7.50 -5.25 10.74
CA THR A 130 8.24 -5.51 11.97
C THR A 130 9.73 -5.50 11.73
N GLU A 131 10.45 -4.95 12.70
CA GLU A 131 11.90 -4.77 12.66
C GLU A 131 12.53 -5.41 13.90
N ASN A 132 13.65 -6.10 13.70
CA ASN A 132 14.47 -6.57 14.81
C ASN A 132 15.17 -5.37 15.50
N PRO A 133 15.59 -5.52 16.77
CA PRO A 133 16.40 -4.51 17.42
C PRO A 133 17.66 -4.17 16.60
N PRO A 134 18.06 -2.89 16.52
CA PRO A 134 19.25 -2.48 15.77
C PRO A 134 20.50 -3.32 16.12
N GLY A 135 21.26 -3.70 15.10
CA GLY A 135 22.53 -4.44 15.26
C GLY A 135 22.40 -5.93 15.59
N THR A 136 21.19 -6.50 15.68
CA THR A 136 21.02 -7.89 16.12
C THR A 136 20.97 -8.94 15.00
N CYS A 137 20.73 -8.52 13.76
CA CYS A 137 20.63 -9.41 12.60
C CYS A 137 21.48 -8.90 11.41
N ALA A 138 22.54 -8.11 11.65
CA ALA A 138 23.25 -7.39 10.58
C ALA A 138 23.95 -8.32 9.57
N ASP A 139 24.45 -9.48 10.03
CA ASP A 139 25.29 -10.39 9.24
C ASP A 139 24.58 -11.70 8.86
N VAL A 140 23.26 -11.77 9.01
CA VAL A 140 22.47 -12.97 8.70
C VAL A 140 21.20 -12.63 7.93
N PRO A 141 20.70 -13.52 7.05
CA PRO A 141 19.37 -13.39 6.50
C PRO A 141 18.33 -13.23 7.63
N ILE A 142 17.32 -12.38 7.42
CA ILE A 142 16.34 -12.08 8.47
C ILE A 142 15.59 -13.34 8.97
N GLY A 143 15.40 -14.34 8.10
CA GLY A 143 14.80 -15.63 8.46
C GLY A 143 15.67 -16.49 9.38
N ASP A 144 16.97 -16.26 9.42
CA ASP A 144 17.92 -16.93 10.31
C ASP A 144 18.13 -16.16 11.62
N CYS A 145 17.57 -14.95 11.74
CA CYS A 145 17.75 -14.15 12.93
C CYS A 145 17.09 -14.80 14.15
N ARG A 146 17.89 -15.09 15.18
CA ARG A 146 17.46 -15.80 16.41
C ARG A 146 16.97 -14.86 17.51
N VAL A 147 16.78 -13.58 17.23
CA VAL A 147 16.28 -12.62 18.22
C VAL A 147 14.86 -13.01 18.62
N PRO A 148 14.56 -13.16 19.93
CA PRO A 148 13.21 -13.46 20.39
C PRO A 148 12.20 -12.43 19.88
N LEU A 149 11.10 -12.90 19.25
CA LEU A 149 10.07 -12.05 18.62
C LEU A 149 9.53 -10.94 19.52
N ARG A 150 9.43 -11.19 20.82
CA ARG A 150 9.02 -10.20 21.83
C ARG A 150 9.89 -8.93 21.85
N ARG A 151 11.11 -8.98 21.32
CA ARG A 151 12.03 -7.84 21.24
C ARG A 151 11.87 -7.03 19.96
N TRP A 152 11.12 -7.54 18.99
CA TRP A 152 10.92 -6.88 17.71
C TRP A 152 9.92 -5.75 17.86
N THR A 153 10.12 -4.69 17.11
CA THR A 153 9.20 -3.56 17.01
C THR A 153 8.23 -3.84 15.88
N TRP A 154 6.96 -3.60 16.12
CA TRP A 154 5.89 -3.70 15.14
C TRP A 154 5.35 -2.31 14.85
N THR A 155 5.12 -2.01 13.58
CA THR A 155 4.54 -0.77 13.11
C THR A 155 3.32 -1.10 12.26
N LEU A 156 2.18 -0.50 12.62
CA LEU A 156 0.96 -0.58 11.84
C LEU A 156 0.56 0.84 11.44
N LYS A 157 0.31 1.04 10.15
CA LYS A 157 -0.29 2.27 9.61
C LYS A 157 -1.44 1.90 8.69
N ALA A 158 -2.51 2.68 8.68
CA ALA A 158 -3.57 2.53 7.70
C ALA A 158 -4.22 3.86 7.35
N ALA A 159 -4.69 3.99 6.12
CA ALA A 159 -5.42 5.16 5.63
C ALA A 159 -6.78 4.71 5.09
N ALA A 160 -7.86 5.16 5.72
CA ALA A 160 -9.24 4.92 5.27
C ALA A 160 -9.84 6.20 4.66
N TYR A 161 -10.33 6.11 3.42
CA TYR A 161 -10.82 7.25 2.65
C TYR A 161 -11.88 6.86 1.61
N ARG A 162 -12.61 7.85 1.10
CA ARG A 162 -13.49 7.75 -0.08
C ARG A 162 -12.84 8.44 -1.28
#